data_AF-A0A919SDN5-F1
#
_entry.id   AF-A0A919SDN5-F1
#
_cell.length_a   1.000
_cell.length_b   1.000
_cell.length_c   1.000
_cell.angle_alpha   90.00
_cell.angle_beta   90.00
_cell.angle_gamma   90.00
#
_symmetry.space_group_name_H-M   'P 1'
#
loop_
_entity.id
_entity.type
_entity.pdbx_description
1 polymer ?
#
loop_
_entity_poly.entity_id
_entity_poly.type
_entity_poly.pdbx_seq_one_letter_code
_entity_poly.pdbx_strand_id
1 'polypeptide(L)'
;MATEPLNTEAAEGDRDRRFHGGAPAHLDDNELARRTEAERVEAGIDPYDPNDIPPATDEDPLVDPTADPTYQDIQSVTARQEAEGETAPLTKDNPFPPTRY
;
A
#
# COMPACT_ATOMS: atom_id res chain seq x y z
N MET A 1 -9.34 -4.18 34.14
CA MET A 1 -8.73 -3.86 32.83
C MET A 1 -7.23 -3.94 33.00
N ALA A 2 -6.64 -5.10 32.74
CA ALA A 2 -5.19 -5.28 32.77
C ALA A 2 -4.63 -4.84 31.41
N THR A 3 -3.77 -3.83 31.40
CA THR A 3 -2.98 -3.44 30.23
C THR A 3 -1.81 -4.40 30.14
N GLU A 4 -1.94 -5.46 29.35
CA GLU A 4 -0.81 -6.33 29.04
C GLU A 4 0.17 -5.59 28.11
N PRO A 5 1.47 -5.58 28.40
CA PRO A 5 2.48 -5.08 27.48
C PRO A 5 2.62 -6.05 26.31
N LEU A 6 2.45 -5.56 25.08
CA LEU A 6 2.78 -6.31 23.87
C LEU A 6 4.31 -6.48 23.82
N ASN A 7 4.80 -7.67 24.20
CA ASN A 7 6.21 -8.04 24.03
C ASN A 7 6.53 -8.13 22.53
N THR A 8 7.09 -7.06 22.00
CA THR A 8 7.65 -6.96 20.65
C THR A 8 9.14 -7.27 20.67
N GLU A 9 9.49 -8.40 21.29
CA GLU A 9 10.87 -8.88 21.38
C GLU A 9 11.26 -9.51 20.03
N ALA A 10 11.32 -8.69 18.98
CA ALA A 10 12.11 -9.04 17.81
C ALA A 10 13.54 -9.26 18.31
N ALA A 11 14.02 -10.50 18.23
CA ALA A 11 15.26 -11.02 18.78
C ALA A 11 16.31 -9.92 19.04
N GLU A 12 16.53 -9.59 20.31
CA GLU A 12 17.52 -8.59 20.72
C GLU A 12 18.94 -9.14 20.48
N GLY A 13 19.41 -9.07 19.24
CA GLY A 13 20.83 -9.11 18.93
C GLY A 13 21.51 -7.83 19.45
N ASP A 14 22.74 -7.96 19.96
CA ASP A 14 23.56 -6.85 20.47
C ASP A 14 23.58 -5.68 19.48
N ARG A 15 22.95 -4.56 19.86
CA ARG A 15 22.84 -3.37 19.01
C ARG A 15 24.18 -2.62 18.98
N ASP A 16 25.04 -2.92 18.01
CA ASP A 16 26.25 -2.10 17.74
C ASP A 16 25.83 -0.72 17.21
N ARG A 17 25.83 0.27 18.11
CA ARG A 17 25.37 1.65 17.85
C ARG A 17 26.31 2.45 16.94
N ARG A 18 27.42 1.88 16.48
CA ARG A 18 28.41 2.58 15.61
C ARG A 18 28.08 2.47 14.13
N PHE A 19 27.23 1.52 13.77
CA PHE A 19 26.73 1.38 12.41
C PHE A 19 25.23 1.61 12.42
N HIS A 20 24.81 2.86 12.24
CA HIS A 20 23.55 3.13 11.53
C HIS A 20 23.74 2.80 10.02
N GLY A 21 24.39 1.67 9.73
CA GLY A 21 24.43 1.13 8.39
C GLY A 21 23.02 0.65 8.14
N GLY A 22 22.31 1.33 7.25
CA GLY A 22 20.99 0.88 6.80
C GLY A 22 21.03 -0.56 6.28
N ALA A 23 19.91 -1.03 5.73
CA ALA A 23 19.88 -2.34 5.11
C ALA A 23 21.06 -2.49 4.12
N PRO A 24 21.78 -3.62 4.13
CA PRO A 24 22.90 -3.83 3.23
C PRO A 24 22.42 -3.68 1.78
N ALA A 25 23.31 -3.21 0.89
CA ALA A 25 22.98 -3.03 -0.52
C ALA A 25 22.46 -4.34 -1.18
N HIS A 26 22.91 -5.48 -0.67
CA HIS A 26 22.45 -6.81 -1.05
C HIS A 26 22.23 -7.65 0.19
N LEU A 27 21.03 -8.24 0.30
CA LEU A 27 20.74 -9.27 1.29
C LEU A 27 21.27 -10.62 0.78
N ASP A 28 21.64 -11.50 1.70
CA ASP A 28 21.93 -12.89 1.34
C ASP A 28 20.60 -13.63 1.20
N ASP A 29 20.18 -13.85 -0.04
CA ASP A 29 18.91 -14.50 -0.37
C ASP A 29 18.83 -15.93 0.20
N ASN A 30 19.95 -16.63 0.36
CA ASN A 30 19.95 -17.98 0.94
C ASN A 30 19.67 -17.95 2.44
N GLU A 31 20.29 -17.00 3.15
CA GLU A 31 20.05 -16.83 4.58
C GLU A 31 18.64 -16.30 4.84
N LEU A 32 18.14 -15.39 3.99
CA LEU A 32 16.76 -14.92 4.05
C LEU A 32 15.78 -16.09 3.86
N ALA A 33 15.96 -16.90 2.82
CA ALA A 33 15.12 -18.07 2.56
C ALA A 33 15.13 -19.07 3.73
N ARG A 34 16.31 -19.31 4.32
CA ARG A 34 16.45 -20.21 5.48
C ARG A 34 15.65 -19.71 6.69
N ARG A 35 15.69 -18.41 6.97
CA ARG A 35 14.96 -17.80 8.10
C ARG A 35 13.46 -17.82 7.88
N THR A 36 13.01 -17.42 6.69
CA THR A 36 11.59 -17.46 6.32
C THR A 36 11.01 -18.87 6.47
N GLU A 37 11.73 -19.90 6.03
CA GLU A 37 11.28 -21.27 6.19
C GLU A 37 11.23 -21.71 7.66
N ALA A 38 12.23 -21.34 8.47
CA ALA A 38 12.22 -21.64 9.90
C ALA A 38 11.03 -20.99 10.62
N GLU A 39 10.76 -19.72 10.33
CA GLU A 39 9.60 -18.99 10.86
C GLU A 39 8.27 -19.61 10.41
N ARG A 40 8.18 -20.02 9.13
CA ARG A 40 7.00 -20.70 8.59
C ARG A 40 6.72 -22.01 9.35
N VAL A 41 7.75 -22.83 9.56
CA VAL A 41 7.64 -24.10 10.31
C VAL A 41 7.28 -23.86 11.78
N GLU A 42 7.91 -22.88 12.43
CA GLU A 42 7.60 -22.52 13.82
C GLU A 42 6.16 -22.02 13.99
N ALA A 43 5.69 -21.21 13.05
CA ALA A 43 4.31 -20.73 13.01
C ALA A 43 3.28 -21.81 12.59
N GLY A 44 3.74 -22.99 12.17
CA GLY A 44 2.89 -24.07 11.66
C GLY A 44 2.13 -23.67 10.39
N ILE A 45 2.66 -22.75 9.60
CA ILE A 45 2.05 -22.26 8.37
C ILE A 45 2.39 -23.23 7.24
N ASP A 46 1.39 -23.81 6.58
CA ASP A 46 1.61 -24.68 5.43
C ASP A 46 2.15 -23.89 4.21
N PRO A 47 2.85 -24.54 3.27
CA PRO A 47 3.24 -23.89 2.02
C PRO A 47 2.01 -23.39 1.29
N TYR A 48 2.12 -22.23 0.64
CA TYR A 48 1.03 -21.68 -0.16
C TYR A 48 0.65 -22.63 -1.31
N ASP A 49 -0.61 -23.07 -1.33
CA ASP A 49 -1.24 -23.79 -2.44
C ASP A 49 -2.20 -22.85 -3.19
N PRO A 50 -1.94 -22.52 -4.47
CA PRO A 50 -2.85 -21.73 -5.28
C PRO A 50 -4.27 -22.33 -5.41
N ASN A 51 -4.42 -23.64 -5.22
CA ASN A 51 -5.70 -24.33 -5.27
C ASN A 51 -6.51 -24.20 -3.97
N ASP A 52 -5.86 -23.83 -2.86
CA ASP A 52 -6.53 -23.55 -1.58
C ASP A 52 -7.12 -22.13 -1.53
N ILE A 53 -6.91 -21.32 -2.58
CA ILE A 53 -7.58 -20.03 -2.71
C ILE A 53 -9.03 -20.29 -3.13
N PRO A 54 -10.04 -19.89 -2.31
CA PRO A 54 -11.41 -19.92 -2.77
C PRO A 54 -11.54 -19.06 -4.03
N PRO A 55 -12.42 -19.43 -4.98
CA PRO A 55 -12.67 -18.59 -6.15
C PRO A 55 -13.01 -17.16 -5.69
N ALA A 56 -12.59 -16.15 -6.45
CA ALA A 56 -13.00 -14.77 -6.16
C ALA A 56 -14.54 -14.72 -6.19
N THR A 57 -15.15 -14.62 -5.02
CA THR A 57 -16.61 -14.53 -4.84
C THR A 57 -17.09 -13.10 -4.74
N ASP A 58 -16.29 -12.14 -5.20
CA ASP A 58 -16.73 -10.74 -5.25
C ASP A 58 -17.88 -10.65 -6.25
N GLU A 59 -19.08 -10.40 -5.74
CA GLU A 59 -20.24 -10.15 -6.58
C GLU A 59 -20.07 -8.79 -7.27
N ASP A 60 -20.44 -8.72 -8.55
CA ASP A 60 -20.56 -7.43 -9.22
C ASP A 60 -21.54 -6.55 -8.42
N PRO A 61 -21.22 -5.26 -8.23
CA PRO A 61 -22.12 -4.37 -7.50
C PRO A 61 -23.49 -4.36 -8.21
N LEU A 62 -24.56 -4.58 -7.43
CA LEU A 62 -25.93 -4.60 -7.94
C LEU A 62 -26.35 -3.26 -8.56
N VAL A 63 -25.68 -2.18 -8.19
CA VAL A 63 -25.92 -0.82 -8.66
C VAL A 63 -24.71 -0.32 -9.43
N ASP A 64 -24.97 0.37 -10.54
CA ASP A 64 -23.93 1.09 -11.27
C ASP A 64 -23.49 2.30 -10.42
N PRO A 65 -22.24 2.33 -9.91
CA PRO A 65 -21.76 3.44 -9.10
C PRO A 65 -21.67 4.74 -9.91
N THR A 66 -21.62 4.67 -11.24
CA THR A 66 -21.58 5.86 -12.10
C THR A 66 -22.94 6.54 -12.17
N ALA A 67 -24.04 5.85 -11.85
CA ALA A 67 -25.38 6.43 -11.78
C ALA A 67 -25.64 7.18 -10.45
N ASP A 68 -24.72 7.10 -9.49
CA ASP A 68 -24.83 7.84 -8.23
C ASP A 68 -24.76 9.36 -8.49
N PRO A 69 -25.67 10.16 -7.90
CA PRO A 69 -25.69 11.61 -8.12
C PRO A 69 -24.40 12.29 -7.66
N THR A 70 -23.76 11.79 -6.59
CA THR A 70 -22.48 12.31 -6.10
C THR A 70 -21.39 12.06 -7.13
N TYR A 71 -21.39 10.87 -7.76
CA TYR A 71 -20.44 10.54 -8.82
C TYR A 71 -20.61 11.48 -10.02
N GLN A 72 -21.85 11.68 -10.47
CA GLN A 72 -22.16 12.59 -11.58
C GLN A 72 -21.79 14.05 -11.27
N ASP A 73 -22.05 14.51 -10.04
CA ASP A 73 -21.67 15.86 -9.61
C ASP A 73 -20.14 16.04 -9.65
N ILE A 74 -19.37 15.08 -9.12
CA ILE A 74 -17.89 15.10 -9.17
C ILE A 74 -17.39 15.13 -10.62
N GLN A 75 -17.96 14.29 -11.49
CA GLN A 75 -17.59 14.27 -12.91
C GLN A 75 -17.89 15.60 -13.59
N SER A 76 -19.03 16.21 -13.29
CA SER A 76 -19.43 17.51 -13.85
C SER A 76 -18.47 18.64 -13.43
N VAL A 77 -18.04 18.64 -12.16
CA VAL A 77 -17.08 19.62 -11.63
C VAL A 77 -15.73 19.42 -12.31
N THR A 78 -15.26 18.17 -12.41
CA THR A 78 -13.99 17.84 -13.07
C THR A 78 -14.00 18.29 -14.53
N ALA A 79 -15.07 17.99 -15.27
CA ALA A 79 -15.23 18.40 -16.67
C ALA A 79 -15.21 19.92 -16.85
N ARG A 80 -15.85 20.68 -15.95
CA ARG A 80 -15.79 22.15 -15.95
C ARG A 80 -14.35 22.63 -15.72
N GLN A 81 -13.66 22.10 -14.71
CA GLN A 81 -12.29 22.51 -14.38
C GLN A 81 -11.33 22.25 -15.55
N GLU A 82 -11.45 21.10 -16.22
CA GLU A 82 -10.67 20.79 -17.41
C GLU A 82 -10.97 21.75 -18.56
N ALA A 83 -12.25 22.05 -18.82
CA ALA A 83 -12.66 22.99 -19.86
C ALA A 83 -12.18 24.42 -19.60
N GLU A 84 -12.11 24.82 -18.34
CA GLU A 84 -11.58 26.12 -17.90
C GLU A 84 -10.05 26.13 -17.77
N GLY A 85 -9.39 24.98 -17.94
CA GLY A 85 -7.94 24.84 -17.82
C GLY A 85 -7.42 24.91 -16.38
N GLU A 86 -8.29 24.76 -15.38
CA GLU A 86 -7.94 24.78 -13.95
C GLU A 86 -7.12 23.55 -13.53
N THR A 87 -7.18 22.44 -14.28
CA THR A 87 -6.38 21.23 -14.02
C THR A 87 -5.28 21.01 -15.05
N ALA A 88 -5.06 21.97 -15.96
CA ALA A 88 -4.03 21.85 -16.98
C ALA A 88 -2.63 21.81 -16.34
N PRO A 89 -1.72 20.95 -16.82
CA PRO A 89 -0.35 20.89 -16.31
C PRO A 89 0.39 22.21 -16.59
N LEU A 90 1.35 22.53 -15.72
CA LEU A 90 2.20 23.71 -15.91
C LEU A 90 3.05 23.56 -17.17
N THR A 91 3.08 24.62 -17.98
CA THR A 91 3.87 24.69 -19.22
C THR A 91 4.62 26.01 -19.29
N LYS A 92 5.49 26.20 -20.29
CA LYS A 92 6.15 27.49 -20.52
C LYS A 92 5.15 28.62 -20.78
N ASP A 93 4.03 28.30 -21.43
CA ASP A 93 2.97 29.24 -21.77
C ASP A 93 1.93 29.40 -20.65
N ASN A 94 1.87 28.44 -19.70
CA ASN A 94 1.10 28.52 -18.46
C ASN A 94 1.98 28.15 -17.25
N PRO A 95 2.91 29.04 -16.84
CA PRO A 95 3.93 28.72 -15.85
C PRO A 95 3.46 28.81 -14.40
N PHE A 96 2.26 29.35 -14.17
CA PHE A 96 1.71 29.57 -12.83
C PHE A 96 0.53 28.63 -12.56
N PRO A 97 0.38 28.17 -11.32
CA PRO A 97 -0.80 27.39 -10.94
C PRO A 97 -2.09 28.22 -11.12
N PRO A 98 -3.25 27.55 -11.25
CA PRO A 98 -4.55 28.22 -11.36
C PRO A 98 -4.75 29.21 -10.21
N THR A 99 -5.44 30.32 -10.49
CA THR A 99 -5.58 31.42 -9.52
C THR A 99 -6.72 31.23 -8.53
N ARG A 100 -7.49 30.14 -8.63
CA ARG A 100 -8.61 29.83 -7.71
C ARG A 100 -8.17 28.71 -6.77
N TYR A 101 -8.05 29.05 -5.49
CA TYR A 101 -7.84 28.11 -4.37
C TYR A 101 -9.14 27.97 -3.58
#